data_AF-A0A2G9MW46-F1
#
_entry.id   AF-A0A2G9MW46-F1
#
_cell.length_a   1.000
_cell.length_b   1.000
_cell.length_c   1.000
_cell.angle_alpha   90.00
_cell.angle_beta   90.00
_cell.angle_gamma   90.00
#
_symmetry.space_group_name_H-M   'P 1'
#
loop_
_entity.id
_entity.type
_entity.pdbx_description
1 polymer ?
#
loop_
_entity_poly.entity_id
_entity_poly.type
_entity_poly.pdbx_seq_one_letter_code
_entity_poly.pdbx_strand_id
1 'polypeptide(L)'
;MLRQPIVCVLGHVDHGKCVAPDTVIQLGDGRLLQAKELYEAYAEKGAKMQIDDGTVVELEEGPEVFSFDGKKIVRKRVSHVWKRNSPKNMTRVGLASGDTLTVTPEHPFYAASAEAPHGWKQAGTLKEGDFVLVAGKLELQEAPISRLKEEIAKKLMVAESFVVFVDKEKGAEFFRKISDANLDSMRKRE
;
A
#
# COMPACT_ATOMS: atom_id res chain seq x y z
N MET A 1 10.92 -11.34 13.89
CA MET A 1 10.01 -11.72 12.79
C MET A 1 9.39 -10.43 12.26
N LEU A 2 9.80 -9.93 11.10
CA LEU A 2 9.28 -8.67 10.56
C LEU A 2 7.88 -8.95 9.96
N ARG A 3 6.83 -8.48 10.61
CA ARG A 3 5.45 -8.53 10.10
C ARG A 3 5.31 -7.49 8.98
N GLN A 4 4.75 -7.89 7.85
CA GLN A 4 4.30 -6.93 6.83
C GLN A 4 3.22 -6.03 7.47
N PRO A 5 3.25 -4.70 7.28
CA PRO A 5 2.14 -3.86 7.72
C PRO A 5 0.92 -4.22 6.90
N ILE A 6 -0.09 -4.83 7.55
CA ILE A 6 -1.33 -5.24 6.89
C ILE A 6 -2.36 -4.17 7.21
N VAL A 7 -2.45 -3.19 6.33
CA VAL A 7 -3.54 -2.22 6.33
C VAL A 7 -4.63 -2.79 5.42
N CYS A 8 -5.69 -3.32 6.02
CA CYS A 8 -6.87 -3.73 5.29
C CYS A 8 -7.85 -2.55 5.24
N VAL A 9 -8.02 -1.96 4.07
CA VAL A 9 -9.02 -0.91 3.84
C VAL A 9 -10.28 -1.60 3.34
N LEU A 10 -11.30 -1.66 4.19
CA LEU A 10 -12.57 -2.30 3.88
C LEU A 10 -13.68 -1.25 3.89
N GLY A 11 -14.14 -0.82 2.72
CA GLY A 11 -15.22 0.15 2.59
C GLY A 11 -16.44 -0.43 1.88
N HIS A 12 -17.63 -0.21 2.42
CA HIS A 12 -18.87 -0.26 1.63
C HIS A 12 -18.89 0.97 0.69
N VAL A 13 -19.27 0.79 -0.57
CA VAL A 13 -19.40 1.88 -1.54
C VAL A 13 -20.45 2.87 -1.01
N ASP A 14 -20.22 4.16 -1.26
CA ASP A 14 -21.02 5.31 -0.81
C ASP A 14 -20.67 5.87 0.58
N HIS A 15 -20.46 7.20 0.57
CA HIS A 15 -20.18 8.12 1.68
C HIS A 15 -18.74 8.16 2.19
N GLY A 16 -18.00 9.24 1.87
CA GLY A 16 -16.97 9.86 2.73
C GLY A 16 -15.67 9.09 3.05
N LYS A 17 -15.70 7.76 3.01
CA LYS A 17 -14.70 6.88 3.63
C LYS A 17 -13.35 7.05 2.97
N CYS A 18 -12.42 7.64 3.70
CA CYS A 18 -11.05 7.87 3.22
C CYS A 18 -10.04 7.42 4.28
N VAL A 19 -8.82 7.21 3.82
CA VAL A 19 -7.65 6.93 4.66
C VAL A 19 -6.67 8.09 4.53
N ALA A 20 -5.80 8.27 5.53
CA ALA A 20 -4.77 9.30 5.49
C ALA A 20 -3.77 9.03 4.34
N PRO A 21 -3.16 10.08 3.75
CA PRO A 21 -2.33 9.97 2.56
C PRO A 21 -1.10 9.08 2.73
N ASP A 22 -0.58 8.96 3.95
CA ASP A 22 0.56 8.14 4.36
C ASP A 22 0.19 6.67 4.63
N THR A 23 -1.09 6.31 4.56
CA THR A 23 -1.57 4.94 4.75
C THR A 23 -0.95 4.02 3.71
N VAL A 24 -0.19 3.02 4.15
CA VAL A 24 0.46 2.05 3.27
C VAL A 24 -0.57 1.02 2.79
N ILE A 25 -0.72 0.87 1.47
CA ILE A 25 -1.62 -0.06 0.81
C ILE A 25 -0.79 -1.13 0.11
N GLN A 26 -1.12 -2.39 0.34
CA GLN A 26 -0.52 -3.52 -0.35
C GLN A 26 -1.31 -3.90 -1.60
N LEU A 27 -0.63 -3.84 -2.75
CA LEU A 27 -1.16 -4.26 -4.04
C LEU A 27 -1.07 -5.79 -4.21
N GLY A 28 -1.86 -6.34 -5.13
CA GLY A 28 -1.89 -7.76 -5.45
C GLY A 28 -0.58 -8.29 -6.05
N ASP A 29 0.23 -7.41 -6.62
CA ASP A 29 1.58 -7.71 -7.14
C ASP A 29 2.67 -7.66 -6.05
N GLY A 30 2.29 -7.34 -4.80
CA GLY A 30 3.18 -7.28 -3.64
C GLY A 30 3.86 -5.93 -3.41
N ARG A 31 3.66 -4.95 -4.29
CA ARG A 31 4.13 -3.58 -4.01
C ARG A 31 3.37 -2.98 -2.82
N LEU A 32 4.08 -2.15 -2.07
CA LEU A 32 3.54 -1.32 -0.99
C LEU A 32 3.63 0.13 -1.45
N LEU A 33 2.50 0.83 -1.50
CA LEU A 33 2.43 2.24 -1.85
C LEU A 33 1.62 2.98 -0.80
N GLN A 34 2.02 4.20 -0.45
CA GLN A 34 1.15 5.07 0.32
C GLN A 34 -0.11 5.43 -0.50
N ALA A 35 -1.23 5.71 0.16
CA ALA A 35 -2.47 6.08 -0.51
C ALA A 35 -2.29 7.28 -1.46
N LYS A 36 -1.46 8.25 -1.08
CA LYS A 36 -1.09 9.40 -1.93
C LYS A 36 -0.32 8.95 -3.18
N GLU A 37 0.72 8.13 -3.01
CA GLU A 37 1.53 7.60 -4.13
C GLU A 37 0.68 6.76 -5.08
N LEU A 38 -0.25 5.97 -4.52
CA LEU A 38 -1.20 5.19 -5.30
C LEU A 38 -2.12 6.08 -6.13
N TYR A 39 -2.68 7.15 -5.54
CA TYR A 39 -3.48 8.10 -6.29
C TYR A 39 -2.66 8.76 -7.41
N GLU A 40 -1.47 9.28 -7.11
CA GLU A 40 -0.60 9.94 -8.08
C GLU A 40 -0.19 9.03 -9.25
N ALA A 41 0.08 7.75 -8.98
CA ALA A 41 0.44 6.77 -10.00
C ALA A 41 -0.70 6.39 -10.97
N TYR A 42 -1.95 6.71 -10.61
CA TYR A 42 -3.15 6.36 -11.38
C TYR A 42 -4.06 7.56 -11.71
N ALA A 43 -3.72 8.77 -11.28
CA ALA A 43 -4.55 9.96 -11.45
C ALA A 43 -4.81 10.35 -12.90
N GLU A 44 -3.91 9.96 -13.81
CA GLU A 44 -3.96 10.26 -15.24
C GLU A 44 -4.17 8.98 -16.09
N LYS A 45 -4.67 7.89 -15.48
CA LYS A 45 -4.89 6.58 -16.11
C LYS A 45 -6.37 6.24 -16.30
N GLY A 46 -7.19 7.25 -16.56
CA GLY A 46 -8.60 7.08 -16.86
C GLY A 46 -9.39 8.36 -16.82
N ALA A 47 -10.72 8.25 -16.75
CA ALA A 47 -11.64 9.38 -16.83
C ALA A 47 -11.70 10.13 -15.49
N LYS A 48 -11.28 11.40 -15.51
CA LYS A 48 -11.21 12.26 -14.33
C LYS A 48 -12.48 13.09 -14.17
N MET A 49 -13.08 13.03 -12.98
CA MET A 49 -14.30 13.74 -12.61
C MET A 49 -14.03 14.62 -11.39
N GLN A 50 -14.40 15.90 -11.48
CA GLN A 50 -14.39 16.80 -10.32
C GLN A 50 -15.69 16.65 -9.53
N ILE A 51 -15.57 16.60 -8.21
CA ILE A 51 -16.69 16.55 -7.26
C ILE A 51 -16.52 17.67 -6.23
N ASP A 52 -17.58 17.99 -5.50
CA ASP A 52 -17.63 19.15 -4.59
C ASP A 52 -16.45 19.24 -3.60
N ASP A 53 -15.96 18.09 -3.13
CA ASP A 53 -14.90 18.01 -2.14
C ASP A 53 -13.66 17.25 -2.62
N GLY A 54 -13.45 17.11 -3.93
CA GLY A 54 -12.30 16.38 -4.43
C GLY A 54 -12.34 15.98 -5.90
N THR A 55 -11.62 14.90 -6.20
CA THR A 55 -11.49 14.36 -7.55
C THR A 55 -11.61 12.84 -7.51
N VAL A 56 -12.31 12.30 -8.50
CA VAL A 56 -12.44 10.87 -8.74
C VAL A 56 -11.83 10.56 -10.09
N VAL A 57 -11.14 9.43 -10.20
CA VAL A 57 -10.66 8.90 -11.49
C VAL A 57 -11.22 7.50 -11.65
N GLU A 58 -12.06 7.31 -12.65
CA GLU A 58 -12.49 6.00 -13.12
C GLU A 58 -11.37 5.41 -13.99
N LEU A 59 -10.79 4.29 -13.55
CA LEU A 59 -9.60 3.71 -14.15
C LEU A 59 -9.96 2.81 -15.34
N GLU A 60 -9.24 2.99 -16.45
CA GLU A 60 -9.31 2.06 -17.59
C GLU A 60 -8.77 0.68 -17.19
N GLU A 61 -7.61 0.67 -16.53
CA GLU A 61 -7.01 -0.52 -15.93
C GLU A 61 -6.36 -0.19 -14.59
N GLY A 62 -7.05 -0.54 -13.50
CA GLY A 62 -6.55 -0.33 -12.15
C GLY A 62 -5.68 -1.47 -11.61
N PRO A 63 -4.91 -1.20 -10.54
CA PRO A 63 -4.14 -2.24 -9.86
C PRO A 63 -5.07 -3.26 -9.21
N GLU A 64 -4.54 -4.44 -8.93
CA GLU A 64 -5.19 -5.38 -8.01
C GLU A 64 -4.80 -5.04 -6.57
N VAL A 65 -5.74 -5.24 -5.64
CA VAL A 65 -5.55 -5.12 -4.19
C VAL A 65 -6.11 -6.34 -3.49
N PHE A 66 -5.65 -6.61 -2.28
CA PHE A 66 -6.25 -7.62 -1.43
C PHE A 66 -7.54 -7.08 -0.77
N SER A 67 -8.60 -7.87 -0.82
CA SER A 67 -9.93 -7.55 -0.31
C SER A 67 -10.51 -8.75 0.44
N PHE A 68 -11.49 -8.53 1.31
CA PHE A 68 -12.22 -9.58 2.01
C PHE A 68 -13.62 -9.71 1.41
N ASP A 69 -14.00 -10.90 0.95
CA ASP A 69 -15.33 -11.16 0.34
C ASP A 69 -16.40 -11.61 1.35
N GLY A 70 -16.08 -11.60 2.65
CA GLY A 70 -16.91 -12.12 3.72
C GLY A 70 -16.55 -13.55 4.15
N LYS A 71 -15.71 -14.26 3.36
CA LYS A 71 -15.25 -15.62 3.69
C LYS A 71 -13.73 -15.74 3.64
N LYS A 72 -13.08 -15.16 2.64
CA LYS A 72 -11.64 -15.26 2.41
C LYS A 72 -11.06 -13.97 1.85
N ILE A 73 -9.74 -13.89 1.90
CA ILE A 73 -9.01 -12.84 1.19
C ILE A 73 -8.97 -13.20 -0.29
N VAL A 74 -9.32 -12.22 -1.13
CA VAL A 74 -9.33 -12.31 -2.60
C VAL A 74 -8.60 -11.11 -3.19
N ARG A 75 -8.14 -11.24 -4.43
CA ARG A 75 -7.69 -10.08 -5.20
C ARG A 75 -8.87 -9.44 -5.90
N LYS A 76 -8.94 -8.11 -5.87
CA LYS A 76 -9.91 -7.34 -6.64
C LYS A 76 -9.22 -6.22 -7.39
N ARG A 77 -9.69 -5.97 -8.61
CA ARG A 77 -9.24 -4.83 -9.41
C ARG A 77 -9.89 -3.55 -8.89
N VAL A 78 -9.08 -2.53 -8.68
CA VAL A 78 -9.56 -1.20 -8.32
C VAL A 78 -10.18 -0.56 -9.55
N SER A 79 -11.44 -0.12 -9.45
CA SER A 79 -12.12 0.58 -10.53
C SER A 79 -11.96 2.10 -10.45
N HIS A 80 -11.79 2.64 -9.23
CA HIS A 80 -11.71 4.08 -9.01
C HIS A 80 -10.65 4.43 -7.98
N VAL A 81 -9.98 5.55 -8.19
CA VAL A 81 -9.17 6.21 -7.16
C VAL A 81 -9.75 7.57 -6.82
N TRP A 82 -9.77 7.88 -5.53
CA TRP A 82 -10.42 9.06 -4.99
C TRP A 82 -9.40 9.91 -4.24
N LYS A 83 -9.47 11.23 -4.41
CA LYS A 83 -8.76 12.21 -3.59
C LYS A 83 -9.76 13.24 -3.11
N ARG A 84 -9.96 13.33 -1.80
CA ARG A 84 -10.90 14.26 -1.18
C ARG A 84 -10.19 15.19 -0.23
N ASN A 85 -10.80 16.35 0.01
CA ASN A 85 -10.39 17.27 1.05
C ASN A 85 -10.53 16.59 2.41
N SER A 86 -9.53 16.78 3.26
CA SER A 86 -9.56 16.18 4.60
C SER A 86 -10.68 16.82 5.43
N PRO A 87 -11.51 16.02 6.14
CA PRO A 87 -12.48 16.56 7.08
C PRO A 87 -11.77 17.21 8.27
N LYS A 88 -12.53 17.97 9.08
CA LYS A 88 -11.99 18.65 10.28
C LYS A 88 -11.38 17.68 11.29
N ASN A 89 -11.93 16.47 11.39
CA ASN A 89 -11.52 15.46 12.36
C ASN A 89 -11.26 14.12 11.64
N MET A 90 -10.20 13.45 12.04
CA MET A 90 -9.83 12.10 11.61
C MET A 90 -9.67 11.20 12.84
N THR A 91 -9.96 9.92 12.70
CA THR A 91 -9.80 8.92 13.75
C THR A 91 -8.49 8.16 13.56
N ARG A 92 -7.65 8.14 14.59
CA ARG A 92 -6.44 7.30 14.64
C ARG A 92 -6.73 6.01 15.39
N VAL A 93 -6.67 4.88 14.70
CA VAL A 93 -6.85 3.54 15.25
C VAL A 93 -5.47 2.91 15.46
N GLY A 94 -5.14 2.61 16.72
CA GLY A 94 -3.91 1.89 17.09
C GLY A 94 -4.22 0.45 17.45
N LEU A 95 -3.54 -0.49 16.79
CA LEU A 95 -3.70 -1.92 17.06
C LEU A 95 -2.65 -2.40 18.05
N ALA A 96 -2.99 -3.38 18.88
CA ALA A 96 -2.06 -4.02 19.81
C ALA A 96 -0.84 -4.66 19.09
N SER A 97 -0.96 -4.93 17.79
CA SER A 97 0.14 -5.39 16.95
C SER A 97 1.17 -4.31 16.59
N GLY A 98 0.94 -3.06 16.97
CA GLY A 98 1.78 -1.91 16.64
C GLY A 98 1.40 -1.18 15.34
N ASP A 99 0.45 -1.71 14.58
CA ASP A 99 -0.03 -1.02 13.37
C ASP A 99 -0.93 0.15 13.76
N THR A 100 -0.80 1.26 13.02
CA THR A 100 -1.66 2.42 13.21
C THR A 100 -2.24 2.87 11.89
N LEU A 101 -3.54 3.18 11.88
CA LEU A 101 -4.24 3.72 10.72
C LEU A 101 -4.93 5.02 11.10
N THR A 102 -4.88 6.01 10.23
CA THR A 102 -5.65 7.25 10.38
C THR A 102 -6.69 7.30 9.26
N VAL A 103 -7.96 7.39 9.62
CA VAL A 103 -9.09 7.29 8.68
C VAL A 103 -10.19 8.29 9.03
N THR A 104 -11.15 8.48 8.13
CA THR A 104 -12.32 9.29 8.46
C THR A 104 -13.19 8.59 9.53
N PRO A 105 -13.90 9.32 10.41
CA PRO A 105 -14.66 8.71 11.50
C PRO A 105 -15.69 7.65 11.06
N GLU A 106 -16.28 7.82 9.88
CA GLU A 106 -17.26 6.91 9.28
C GLU A 106 -16.64 5.71 8.55
N HIS A 107 -15.30 5.63 8.47
CA HIS A 107 -14.59 4.52 7.84
C HIS A 107 -14.90 3.20 8.56
N PRO A 108 -15.51 2.20 7.89
CA PRO A 108 -15.89 0.97 8.55
C PRO A 108 -14.69 0.03 8.70
N PHE A 109 -14.62 -0.63 9.85
CA PHE A 109 -13.77 -1.77 10.11
C PHE A 109 -14.65 -2.98 10.33
N TYR A 110 -14.20 -4.15 9.88
CA TYR A 110 -14.82 -5.39 10.30
C TYR A 110 -14.28 -5.73 11.68
N ALA A 111 -15.12 -5.67 12.71
CA ALA A 111 -14.71 -5.74 14.10
C ALA A 111 -15.55 -6.76 14.89
N ALA A 112 -15.00 -7.21 16.01
CA ALA A 112 -15.64 -8.04 17.01
C ALA A 112 -15.45 -7.39 18.39
N SER A 113 -16.45 -7.49 19.25
CA SER A 113 -16.47 -6.89 20.59
C SER A 113 -17.29 -7.76 21.54
N ALA A 114 -17.29 -7.41 22.83
CA ALA A 114 -18.19 -8.06 23.80
C ALA A 114 -19.68 -7.84 23.48
N GLU A 115 -20.01 -6.71 22.83
CA GLU A 115 -21.38 -6.31 22.47
C GLU A 115 -21.87 -6.97 21.18
N ALA A 116 -20.94 -7.31 20.26
CA ALA A 116 -21.25 -7.92 18.98
C ALA A 116 -20.13 -8.89 18.54
N PRO A 117 -20.44 -10.17 18.27
CA PRO A 117 -19.42 -11.19 17.99
C PRO A 117 -18.65 -10.95 16.69
N HIS A 118 -19.25 -10.25 15.71
CA HIS A 118 -18.57 -9.70 14.53
C HIS A 118 -19.52 -8.73 13.80
N GLY A 119 -18.97 -7.79 13.03
CA GLY A 119 -19.74 -6.91 12.16
C GLY A 119 -18.97 -5.68 11.72
N TRP A 120 -19.60 -4.85 10.88
CA TRP A 120 -19.02 -3.57 10.47
C TRP A 120 -19.22 -2.53 11.57
N LYS A 121 -18.14 -1.86 11.97
CA LYS A 121 -18.14 -0.79 12.98
C LYS A 121 -17.34 0.40 12.46
N GLN A 122 -17.89 1.60 12.59
CA GLN A 122 -17.22 2.83 12.15
C GLN A 122 -16.01 3.13 13.04
N ALA A 123 -14.96 3.72 12.46
CA ALA A 123 -13.73 4.08 13.16
C ALA A 123 -14.02 4.90 14.44
N GLY A 124 -14.89 5.91 14.33
CA GLY A 124 -15.24 6.80 15.44
C GLY A 124 -16.04 6.15 16.57
N THR A 125 -16.54 4.92 16.39
CA THR A 125 -17.29 4.18 17.42
C THR A 125 -16.49 3.03 18.02
N LEU A 126 -15.30 2.72 17.49
CA LEU A 126 -14.39 1.74 18.07
C LEU A 126 -13.99 2.14 19.49
N LYS A 127 -13.93 1.15 20.37
CA LYS A 127 -13.51 1.31 21.76
C LYS A 127 -12.23 0.52 21.99
N GLU A 128 -11.45 0.91 23.00
CA GLU A 128 -10.34 0.09 23.47
C GLU A 128 -10.82 -1.31 23.86
N GLY A 129 -10.09 -2.33 23.41
CA GLY A 129 -10.48 -3.73 23.60
C GLY A 129 -11.33 -4.32 22.47
N ASP A 130 -11.83 -3.52 21.53
CA ASP A 130 -12.43 -4.05 20.30
C ASP A 130 -11.36 -4.75 19.44
N PHE A 131 -11.73 -5.87 18.84
CA PHE A 131 -10.89 -6.59 17.89
C PHE A 131 -11.25 -6.18 16.48
N VAL A 132 -10.29 -5.72 15.69
CA VAL A 132 -10.49 -5.53 14.24
C VAL A 132 -9.91 -6.71 13.47
N LEU A 133 -10.61 -7.12 12.41
CA LEU A 133 -10.16 -8.17 11.53
C LEU A 133 -9.02 -7.64 10.67
N VAL A 134 -7.88 -8.31 10.76
CA VAL A 134 -6.69 -8.06 9.94
C VAL A 134 -6.35 -9.35 9.22
N ALA A 135 -5.93 -9.27 7.96
CA ALA A 135 -5.46 -10.47 7.27
C ALA A 135 -4.24 -11.04 8.01
N GLY A 136 -4.22 -12.34 8.30
CA GLY A 136 -3.07 -12.98 8.95
C GLY A 136 -1.95 -13.31 7.96
N LYS A 137 -2.32 -13.76 6.76
CA LYS A 137 -1.40 -14.10 5.67
C LYS A 137 -2.01 -13.65 4.35
N LEU A 138 -1.19 -13.04 3.50
CA LEU A 138 -1.55 -12.67 2.14
C LEU A 138 -0.74 -13.53 1.18
N GLU A 139 -1.42 -14.22 0.25
CA GLU A 139 -0.76 -15.00 -0.78
C GLU A 139 -0.38 -14.10 -1.95
N LEU A 140 0.92 -13.78 -1.99
CA LEU A 140 1.53 -13.11 -3.11
C LEU A 140 1.82 -14.14 -4.20
N GLN A 141 1.56 -13.78 -5.46
CA GLN A 141 2.16 -14.49 -6.58
C GLN A 141 3.66 -14.36 -6.41
N GLU A 142 4.34 -15.50 -6.32
CA GLU A 142 5.78 -15.53 -6.19
C GLU A 142 6.39 -14.86 -7.41
N ALA A 143 6.91 -13.64 -7.22
CA ALA A 143 7.81 -13.07 -8.21
C ALA A 143 9.04 -13.98 -8.26
N PRO A 144 9.56 -14.31 -9.46
CA PRO A 144 10.79 -15.07 -9.58
C PRO A 144 11.87 -14.42 -8.71
N ILE A 145 12.65 -15.22 -7.97
CA ILE A 145 13.71 -14.73 -7.08
C ILE A 145 14.67 -13.77 -7.82
N SER A 146 14.87 -13.96 -9.12
CA SER A 146 15.64 -13.04 -9.98
C SER A 146 15.11 -11.61 -9.96
N ARG A 147 13.79 -11.41 -10.06
CA ARG A 147 13.16 -10.09 -10.04
C ARG A 147 13.33 -9.42 -8.68
N LEU A 148 13.21 -10.19 -7.59
CA LEU A 148 13.46 -9.68 -6.24
C LEU A 148 14.92 -9.26 -6.06
N LYS A 149 15.88 -10.07 -6.56
CA LYS A 149 17.30 -9.73 -6.56
C LYS A 149 17.58 -8.43 -7.32
N GLU A 150 16.97 -8.23 -8.49
CA GLU A 150 17.11 -7.00 -9.27
C GLU A 150 16.56 -5.77 -8.54
N GLU A 151 15.37 -5.86 -7.93
CA GLU A 151 14.77 -4.74 -7.19
C GLU A 151 15.58 -4.37 -5.94
N ILE A 152 16.08 -5.37 -5.20
CA ILE A 152 16.99 -5.14 -4.08
C ILE A 152 18.28 -4.49 -4.58
N ALA A 153 18.86 -5.00 -5.68
CA ALA A 153 20.07 -4.44 -6.25
C ALA A 153 19.89 -2.96 -6.63
N LYS A 154 18.80 -2.59 -7.30
CA LYS A 154 18.49 -1.19 -7.66
C LYS A 154 18.40 -0.29 -6.42
N LYS A 155 17.71 -0.73 -5.36
CA LYS A 155 17.59 0.05 -4.13
C LYS A 155 18.93 0.22 -3.41
N LEU A 156 19.72 -0.85 -3.35
CA LEU A 156 21.05 -0.82 -2.76
C LEU A 156 22.04 0.00 -3.59
N MET A 157 21.89 0.07 -4.91
CA MET A 157 22.72 0.94 -5.77
C MET A 157 22.53 2.43 -5.47
N VAL A 158 21.32 2.85 -5.12
CA VAL A 158 21.04 4.26 -4.74
C VAL A 158 21.65 4.58 -3.37
N ALA A 159 21.77 3.58 -2.50
CA ALA A 159 22.46 3.73 -1.24
C ALA A 159 23.97 3.54 -1.48
N GLU A 160 24.70 4.65 -1.56
CA GLU A 160 26.14 4.76 -1.91
C GLU A 160 27.11 3.93 -1.04
N SER A 161 26.60 3.14 -0.10
CA SER A 161 27.35 2.35 0.88
C SER A 161 27.28 0.84 0.64
N PHE A 162 26.59 0.37 -0.41
CA PHE A 162 26.38 -1.07 -0.64
C PHE A 162 27.00 -1.57 -1.95
N VAL A 163 27.64 -2.73 -1.88
CA VAL A 163 28.10 -3.52 -3.05
C VAL A 163 27.21 -4.76 -3.16
N VAL A 164 26.58 -4.96 -4.31
CA VAL A 164 25.61 -6.04 -4.53
C VAL A 164 26.22 -7.12 -5.43
N PHE A 165 26.31 -8.34 -4.91
CA PHE A 165 26.83 -9.50 -5.65
C PHE A 165 25.66 -10.34 -6.18
N VAL A 166 25.36 -10.24 -7.48
CA VAL A 166 24.28 -11.00 -8.12
C VAL A 166 24.87 -11.95 -9.16
N ASP A 167 25.14 -13.18 -8.71
CA ASP A 167 25.49 -14.37 -9.52
C ASP A 167 26.78 -14.31 -10.39
N LYS A 168 27.50 -15.43 -10.45
CA LYS A 168 28.83 -15.56 -11.05
C LYS A 168 28.83 -15.51 -12.58
N GLU A 169 27.74 -15.85 -13.25
CA GLU A 169 27.76 -16.13 -14.70
C GLU A 169 27.17 -15.03 -15.60
N LYS A 170 26.30 -14.15 -15.10
CA LYS A 170 25.54 -13.19 -15.96
C LYS A 170 25.68 -11.72 -15.58
N GLY A 171 26.45 -11.40 -14.54
CA GLY A 171 26.56 -10.03 -14.06
C GLY A 171 27.47 -9.12 -14.90
N ALA A 172 28.36 -9.66 -15.74
CA ALA A 172 29.46 -8.89 -16.36
C ALA A 172 29.00 -7.62 -17.13
N GLU A 173 27.95 -7.73 -17.94
CA GLU A 173 27.45 -6.61 -18.75
C GLU A 173 26.68 -5.58 -17.91
N PHE A 174 25.97 -6.06 -16.87
CA PHE A 174 25.30 -5.23 -15.88
C PHE A 174 26.33 -4.49 -15.00
N PHE A 175 27.39 -5.17 -14.55
CA PHE A 175 28.49 -4.60 -13.78
C PHE A 175 29.24 -3.52 -14.55
N ARG A 176 29.47 -3.70 -15.85
CA ARG A 176 30.15 -2.70 -16.66
C ARG A 176 29.36 -1.39 -16.67
N LYS A 177 28.04 -1.46 -16.90
CA LYS A 177 27.15 -0.29 -16.85
C LYS A 177 27.09 0.36 -15.47
N ILE A 178 27.12 -0.43 -14.39
CA ILE A 178 27.08 0.07 -13.01
C ILE A 178 28.39 0.73 -12.60
N SER A 179 29.52 0.10 -12.91
CA SER A 179 30.85 0.59 -12.58
C SER A 179 31.10 1.93 -13.27
N ASP A 180 30.73 2.06 -14.54
CA ASP A 180 30.84 3.30 -15.30
C ASP A 180 30.00 4.42 -14.66
N ALA A 181 28.74 4.13 -14.26
CA ALA A 181 27.84 5.10 -13.63
C ALA A 181 28.30 5.58 -12.25
N ASN A 182 28.86 4.67 -11.42
CA ASN A 182 29.37 5.01 -10.09
C ASN A 182 30.73 5.75 -10.17
N LEU A 183 31.60 5.38 -11.11
CA LEU A 183 32.86 6.11 -11.35
C LEU A 183 32.60 7.54 -11.81
N ASP A 184 31.62 7.74 -12.70
CA ASP A 184 31.23 9.08 -13.15
C ASP A 184 30.60 9.93 -12.04
N SER A 185 29.85 9.33 -11.11
CA SER A 185 29.30 10.06 -9.97
C SER A 185 30.35 10.42 -8.92
N MET A 186 31.36 9.55 -8.72
CA MET A 186 32.51 9.85 -7.85
C MET A 186 33.44 10.91 -8.44
N ARG A 187 33.72 10.86 -9.76
CA ARG A 187 34.55 11.87 -10.46
C ARG A 187 33.92 13.26 -10.52
N LYS A 188 32.59 13.37 -10.42
CA LYS A 188 31.87 14.65 -10.38
C LYS A 188 31.78 15.26 -8.98
N ARG A 189 32.28 14.57 -7.96
CA ARG A 189 32.31 15.03 -6.56
C ARG A 189 33.68 15.52 -6.11
N GLU A 190 34.70 15.44 -6.97
CA GLU A 190 36.00 16.12 -6.84
C GLU A 190 35.96 17.46 -7.57
#